data_AF-A0A7K2N6J6-F1
#
_entry.id   AF-A0A7K2N6J6-F1
#
_cell.length_a   1.000
_cell.length_b   1.000
_cell.length_c   1.000
_cell.angle_alpha   90.00
_cell.angle_beta   90.00
_cell.angle_gamma   90.00
#
_symmetry.space_group_name_H-M   'P 1'
#
loop_
_entity.id
_entity.type
_entity.pdbx_description
1 polymer ?
#
loop_
_entity_poly.entity_id
_entity_poly.type
_entity_poly.pdbx_seq_one_letter_code
_entity_poly.pdbx_strand_id
1 'polypeptide(L)'
;MALAPYVSTAAFTAHPTYLDLDDLRVGDSTPGDQTAELYNILLMATEWADNYAEQPLGAHIVVQRGRSRTDRYGRLHIHLQDRPYIAAGTIAYGYTPTALTTVAGQQVWEENNNLLVPIAGASGPWAGTLQIGYPAAGQEVFVEAAYAAGWVATQTTGTTPAGATTLTLSDPTGIQPGGTYRIWEPGAEENVTVSPSWTPPPISATPTTPVATAVPLTAPTQWAHTAAQDVTNMPADLRLAVINYAVSQLLRPDTAAEDSYPDTHMAVGTRQGDTRQDGSGLVTEAERIIEKYRRVR
;
A
#
# COMPACT_ATOMS: atom_id res chain seq x y z
N MET A 1 6.10 -6.02 2.64
CA MET A 1 5.26 -7.18 2.30
C MET A 1 3.89 -6.93 2.90
N ALA A 2 2.85 -6.94 2.08
CA ALA A 2 1.49 -6.66 2.51
C ALA A 2 0.98 -7.73 3.49
N LEU A 3 0.30 -7.31 4.55
CA LEU A 3 -0.25 -8.21 5.57
C LEU A 3 -1.60 -8.84 5.14
N ALA A 4 -2.22 -8.28 4.11
CA ALA A 4 -3.48 -8.70 3.50
C ALA A 4 -3.47 -8.40 1.99
N PRO A 5 -4.23 -9.14 1.17
CA PRO A 5 -4.34 -8.87 -0.26
C PRO A 5 -5.02 -7.53 -0.54
N TYR A 6 -4.66 -6.88 -1.65
CA TYR A 6 -5.27 -5.58 -2.06
C TYR A 6 -6.74 -5.68 -2.49
N VAL A 7 -7.21 -6.90 -2.74
CA VAL A 7 -8.59 -7.23 -3.06
C VAL A 7 -9.00 -8.41 -2.18
N SER A 8 -10.11 -8.29 -1.45
CA SER A 8 -10.67 -9.39 -0.66
C SER A 8 -11.17 -10.50 -1.56
N THR A 9 -11.24 -11.71 -1.01
CA THR A 9 -11.87 -12.86 -1.68
C THR A 9 -13.31 -12.55 -2.06
N ALA A 10 -14.08 -11.91 -1.18
CA ALA A 10 -15.46 -11.48 -1.47
C ALA A 10 -15.54 -10.50 -2.65
N ALA A 11 -14.69 -9.46 -2.66
CA ALA A 11 -14.65 -8.51 -3.77
C ALA A 11 -14.22 -9.17 -5.09
N PHE A 12 -13.28 -10.11 -5.05
CA PHE A 12 -12.85 -10.88 -6.23
C PHE A 12 -13.98 -11.76 -6.77
N THR A 13 -14.68 -12.51 -5.91
CA THR A 13 -15.78 -13.40 -6.32
C THR A 13 -16.95 -12.66 -6.98
N ALA A 14 -17.19 -11.41 -6.59
CA ALA A 14 -18.23 -10.58 -7.20
C ALA A 14 -17.78 -9.88 -8.48
N HIS A 15 -16.48 -9.82 -8.75
CA HIS A 15 -15.96 -9.25 -9.98
C HIS A 15 -16.27 -10.19 -11.16
N PRO A 16 -16.69 -9.68 -12.33
CA PRO A 16 -16.99 -10.52 -13.49
C PRO A 16 -15.71 -11.10 -14.12
N THR A 17 -15.19 -12.16 -13.52
CA THR A 17 -13.96 -12.86 -13.96
C THR A 17 -14.26 -14.08 -14.84
N TYR A 18 -15.52 -14.55 -14.86
CA TYR A 18 -15.98 -15.75 -15.58
C TYR A 18 -15.26 -17.06 -15.17
N LEU A 19 -14.57 -17.05 -14.03
CA LEU A 19 -13.91 -18.22 -13.47
C LEU A 19 -14.84 -18.98 -12.53
N ASP A 20 -14.71 -20.30 -12.52
CA ASP A 20 -15.26 -21.14 -11.47
C ASP A 20 -14.27 -21.19 -10.30
N LEU A 21 -14.75 -20.88 -9.10
CA LEU A 21 -13.95 -20.78 -7.88
C LEU A 21 -14.32 -21.88 -6.86
N ASP A 22 -15.23 -22.79 -7.20
CA ASP A 22 -15.75 -23.79 -6.27
C ASP A 22 -14.81 -25.01 -6.12
N ASP A 23 -13.83 -25.19 -7.03
CA ASP A 23 -12.87 -26.32 -7.02
C ASP A 23 -11.41 -25.86 -7.23
N LEU A 24 -10.96 -24.84 -6.49
CA LEU A 24 -9.55 -24.43 -6.50
C LEU A 24 -8.65 -25.52 -5.88
N ARG A 25 -9.10 -26.12 -4.78
CA ARG A 25 -8.50 -27.31 -4.16
C ARG A 25 -9.22 -28.57 -4.62
N VAL A 26 -8.57 -29.31 -5.51
CA VAL A 26 -9.11 -30.53 -6.10
C VAL A 26 -9.48 -31.54 -5.01
N GLY A 27 -10.76 -31.94 -5.00
CA GLY A 27 -11.27 -32.98 -4.09
C GLY A 27 -11.62 -32.49 -2.68
N ASP A 28 -11.57 -31.18 -2.44
CA ASP A 28 -12.03 -30.55 -1.21
C ASP A 28 -13.28 -29.72 -1.51
N SER A 29 -14.43 -30.07 -0.95
CA SER A 29 -15.67 -29.28 -1.16
C SER A 29 -15.91 -28.26 -0.05
N THR A 30 -14.95 -28.04 0.85
CA THR A 30 -15.13 -27.18 2.03
C THR A 30 -14.99 -25.71 1.63
N PRO A 31 -16.04 -24.88 1.73
CA PRO A 31 -15.98 -23.50 1.22
C PRO A 31 -14.92 -22.62 1.90
N GLY A 32 -14.63 -22.89 3.18
CA GLY A 32 -13.58 -22.18 3.92
C GLY A 32 -12.18 -22.44 3.37
N ASP A 33 -11.90 -23.67 2.97
CA ASP A 33 -10.61 -24.07 2.40
C ASP A 33 -10.42 -23.53 0.97
N GLN A 34 -11.50 -23.50 0.18
CA GLN A 34 -11.51 -22.83 -1.14
C GLN A 34 -11.25 -21.33 -1.02
N THR A 35 -11.89 -20.67 -0.05
CA THR A 35 -11.68 -19.25 0.22
C THR A 35 -10.25 -18.96 0.70
N ALA A 36 -9.68 -19.83 1.53
CA ALA A 36 -8.30 -19.71 1.98
C ALA A 36 -7.30 -19.87 0.82
N GLU A 37 -7.57 -20.76 -0.14
CA GLU A 37 -6.75 -20.89 -1.34
C GLU A 37 -6.82 -19.64 -2.22
N LEU A 38 -8.03 -19.14 -2.47
CA LEU A 38 -8.21 -17.89 -3.21
C LEU A 38 -7.48 -16.73 -2.53
N TYR A 39 -7.53 -16.64 -1.20
CA TYR A 39 -6.80 -15.64 -0.43
C TYR A 39 -5.29 -15.71 -0.68
N ASN A 40 -4.71 -16.92 -0.69
CA ASN A 40 -3.28 -17.10 -0.99
C ASN A 40 -2.93 -16.66 -2.41
N ILE A 41 -3.76 -16.96 -3.40
CA ILE A 41 -3.57 -16.54 -4.79
C ILE A 41 -3.60 -15.01 -4.91
N LEU A 42 -4.55 -14.36 -4.22
CA LEU A 42 -4.63 -12.91 -4.18
C LEU A 42 -3.43 -12.28 -3.45
N LEU A 43 -2.89 -12.95 -2.43
CA LEU A 43 -1.66 -12.51 -1.75
C LEU A 43 -0.45 -12.60 -2.68
N MET A 44 -0.31 -13.69 -3.45
CA MET A 44 0.74 -13.81 -4.47
C MET A 44 0.60 -12.75 -5.57
N ALA A 45 -0.63 -12.45 -6.01
CA ALA A 45 -0.89 -11.40 -6.98
C ALA A 45 -0.55 -10.00 -6.43
N THR A 46 -0.81 -9.77 -5.14
CA THR A 46 -0.44 -8.56 -4.43
C THR A 46 1.08 -8.41 -4.33
N GLU A 47 1.79 -9.47 -3.97
CA GLU A 47 3.25 -9.49 -3.91
C GLU A 47 3.89 -9.27 -5.29
N TRP A 48 3.33 -9.88 -6.34
CA TRP A 48 3.75 -9.62 -7.72
C TRP A 48 3.60 -8.13 -8.07
N ALA A 49 2.47 -7.51 -7.74
CA ALA A 49 2.23 -6.10 -8.03
C ALA A 49 3.24 -5.17 -7.33
N ASP A 50 3.56 -5.44 -6.05
CA ASP A 50 4.59 -4.71 -5.31
C ASP A 50 5.98 -4.87 -5.94
N ASN A 51 6.34 -6.09 -6.33
CA ASN A 51 7.63 -6.39 -6.95
C ASN A 51 7.77 -5.73 -8.32
N TYR A 52 6.72 -5.78 -9.15
CA TYR A 52 6.71 -5.13 -10.46
C TYR A 52 6.77 -3.60 -10.32
N ALA A 53 6.07 -3.03 -9.34
CA ALA A 53 6.13 -1.60 -9.05
C ALA A 53 7.46 -1.17 -8.39
N GLU A 54 8.29 -2.10 -7.94
CA GLU A 54 9.53 -1.86 -7.19
C GLU A 54 9.33 -1.05 -5.89
N GLN A 55 8.14 -1.12 -5.32
CA GLN A 55 7.78 -0.51 -4.05
C GLN A 55 6.49 -1.16 -3.50
N PRO A 56 6.28 -1.19 -2.17
CA PRO A 56 5.01 -1.63 -1.63
C PRO A 56 3.90 -0.62 -1.97
N LEU A 57 2.83 -1.08 -2.60
CA LEU A 57 1.71 -0.23 -3.02
C LEU A 57 0.72 0.01 -1.87
N GLY A 58 0.53 -0.98 -0.99
CA GLY A 58 -0.31 -0.87 0.20
C GLY A 58 0.28 0.08 1.23
N ALA A 59 -0.57 0.65 2.08
CA ALA A 59 -0.15 1.58 3.13
C ALA A 59 0.81 0.86 4.10
N HIS A 60 2.00 1.44 4.27
CA HIS A 60 3.05 0.87 5.11
C HIS A 60 3.92 1.97 5.72
N ILE A 61 4.62 1.62 6.80
CA ILE A 61 5.59 2.51 7.46
C ILE A 61 6.95 2.26 6.84
N VAL A 62 7.58 3.33 6.35
CA VAL A 62 8.93 3.34 5.80
C VAL A 62 9.85 3.99 6.82
N VAL A 63 10.97 3.35 7.13
CA VAL A 63 12.06 3.93 7.92
C VAL A 63 13.25 4.15 7.01
N GLN A 64 13.44 5.40 6.62
CA GLN A 64 14.51 5.80 5.73
C GLN A 64 15.65 6.42 6.53
N ARG A 65 16.87 5.97 6.24
CA ARG A 65 18.11 6.56 6.75
C ARG A 65 18.93 7.05 5.57
N GLY A 66 19.53 8.23 5.72
CA GLY A 66 20.34 8.78 4.67
C GLY A 66 21.10 10.00 5.10
N ARG A 67 21.67 10.67 4.10
CA ARG A 67 22.27 11.99 4.27
C ARG A 67 21.42 13.00 3.51
N SER A 68 21.25 14.16 4.11
CA SER A 68 20.57 15.29 3.50
C SER A 68 21.40 16.56 3.76
N ARG A 69 21.06 17.62 3.05
CA ARG A 69 21.64 18.94 3.26
C ARG A 69 20.55 19.90 3.66
N THR A 70 20.91 20.82 4.55
CA THR A 70 20.08 21.98 4.86
C THR A 70 20.10 22.96 3.70
N ASP A 71 18.94 23.49 3.35
CA ASP A 71 18.87 24.62 2.42
C ASP A 71 19.21 25.95 3.11
N ARG A 72 19.21 27.02 2.32
CA ARG A 72 19.44 28.40 2.81
C ARG A 72 18.37 28.90 3.79
N TYR A 73 17.23 28.23 3.88
CA TYR A 73 16.12 28.57 4.76
C TYR A 73 16.08 27.67 6.00
N GLY A 74 17.05 26.76 6.16
CA GLY A 74 17.10 25.87 7.30
C GLY A 74 16.14 24.68 7.22
N ARG A 75 15.80 24.23 6.01
CA ARG A 75 14.95 23.06 5.79
C ARG A 75 15.81 21.89 5.34
N LEU A 76 15.49 20.71 5.84
CA LEU A 76 16.03 19.45 5.32
C LEU A 76 15.16 18.98 4.16
N HIS A 77 15.82 18.54 3.10
CA HIS A 77 15.18 17.96 1.93
C HIS A 77 15.37 16.45 1.98
N ILE A 78 14.33 15.71 2.31
CA ILE A 78 14.38 14.25 2.42
C ILE A 78 13.67 13.67 1.20
N HIS A 79 14.41 13.05 0.29
CA HIS A 79 13.82 12.41 -0.88
C HIS A 79 13.07 11.14 -0.47
N LEU A 80 11.77 11.08 -0.74
CA LEU A 80 10.93 9.95 -0.38
C LEU A 80 11.21 8.78 -1.33
N GLN A 81 11.40 7.59 -0.76
CA GLN A 81 11.67 6.38 -1.53
C GLN A 81 10.38 5.76 -2.09
N ASP A 82 9.32 5.76 -1.27
CA ASP A 82 8.07 5.11 -1.60
C ASP A 82 6.94 6.14 -1.71
N ARG A 83 6.00 5.86 -2.63
CA ARG A 83 4.92 6.78 -3.01
C ARG A 83 3.59 6.03 -3.20
N PRO A 84 2.44 6.69 -2.96
CA PRO A 84 2.28 8.09 -2.55
C PRO A 84 2.62 8.33 -1.08
N TYR A 85 3.05 9.54 -0.74
CA TYR A 85 3.21 9.98 0.64
C TYR A 85 1.84 10.14 1.30
N ILE A 86 1.70 9.67 2.54
CA ILE A 86 0.48 9.82 3.33
C ILE A 86 0.70 10.79 4.49
N ALA A 87 1.65 10.48 5.37
CA ALA A 87 1.88 11.25 6.59
C ALA A 87 3.29 11.03 7.14
N ALA A 88 3.85 12.05 7.79
CA ALA A 88 5.13 11.96 8.47
C ALA A 88 4.95 11.43 9.89
N GLY A 89 5.93 10.64 10.33
CA GLY A 89 6.04 10.13 11.67
C GLY A 89 7.15 10.81 12.44
N THR A 90 8.18 10.04 12.79
CA THR A 90 9.35 10.55 13.51
C THR A 90 10.44 10.95 12.53
N ILE A 91 10.94 12.18 12.65
CA ILE A 91 12.06 12.69 11.86
C ILE A 91 13.13 13.12 12.82
N ALA A 92 14.36 12.65 12.60
CA ALA A 92 15.51 12.97 13.40
C ALA A 92 16.72 13.29 12.52
N TYR A 93 17.57 14.20 12.98
CA TYR A 93 18.75 14.62 12.25
C TYR A 93 19.96 14.77 13.18
N GLY A 94 21.18 14.62 12.67
CA GLY A 94 22.38 14.80 13.47
C GLY A 94 23.67 14.79 12.64
N TYR A 95 24.77 15.21 13.28
CA TYR A 95 26.10 15.18 12.67
C TYR A 95 26.73 13.79 12.67
N THR A 96 26.18 12.86 13.46
CA THR A 96 26.61 11.47 13.54
C THR A 96 25.38 10.57 13.39
N PRO A 97 25.51 9.38 12.79
CA PRO A 97 24.38 8.48 12.59
C PRO A 97 23.85 7.86 13.90
N THR A 98 24.62 7.94 15.00
CA THR A 98 24.28 7.32 16.29
C THR A 98 23.72 8.30 17.32
N ALA A 99 23.76 9.61 17.04
CA ALA A 99 23.24 10.65 17.91
C ALA A 99 22.40 11.63 17.08
N LEU A 100 21.12 11.29 16.90
CA LEU A 100 20.15 12.09 16.17
C LEU A 100 19.23 12.85 17.13
N THR A 101 18.92 14.09 16.78
CA THR A 101 17.95 14.96 17.46
C THR A 101 16.62 14.88 16.74
N THR A 102 15.56 14.48 17.44
CA THR A 102 14.20 14.42 16.89
C THR A 102 13.60 15.81 16.70
N VAL A 103 12.94 16.02 15.56
CA VAL A 103 12.19 17.25 15.25
C VAL A 103 10.83 17.19 15.94
N ALA A 104 10.57 18.15 16.84
CA ALA A 104 9.29 18.27 17.54
C ALA A 104 8.25 19.05 16.73
N GLY A 105 6.96 18.71 16.87
CA GLY A 105 5.84 19.50 16.33
C GLY A 105 5.82 19.61 14.80
N GLN A 106 6.09 18.50 14.11
CA GLN A 106 6.39 18.46 12.68
C GLN A 106 5.35 19.17 11.79
N GLN A 107 5.71 20.37 11.34
CA GLN A 107 5.11 21.00 10.18
C GLN A 107 5.94 20.63 8.96
N VAL A 108 5.66 19.46 8.40
CA VAL A 108 6.32 18.98 7.18
C VAL A 108 5.52 19.38 5.95
N TRP A 109 6.23 19.60 4.85
CA TRP A 109 5.63 19.90 3.56
C TRP A 109 6.17 18.94 2.51
N GLU A 110 5.32 18.40 1.65
CA GLU A 110 5.75 17.57 0.52
C GLU A 110 5.84 18.44 -0.74
N GLU A 111 6.97 18.36 -1.43
CA GLU A 111 7.18 19.03 -2.72
C GLU A 111 8.04 18.16 -3.63
N ASN A 112 7.50 17.81 -4.80
CA ASN A 112 8.21 17.08 -5.85
C ASN A 112 8.93 15.81 -5.33
N ASN A 113 8.25 14.98 -4.54
CA ASN A 113 8.81 13.77 -3.93
C ASN A 113 9.92 14.04 -2.88
N ASN A 114 10.00 15.25 -2.35
CA ASN A 114 10.83 15.58 -1.21
C ASN A 114 9.95 16.03 -0.05
N LEU A 115 10.26 15.52 1.13
CA LEU A 115 9.73 16.03 2.38
C LEU A 115 10.64 17.17 2.85
N LEU A 116 10.07 18.37 2.90
CA LEU A 116 10.69 19.56 3.45
C LEU A 116 10.39 19.62 4.94
N VAL A 117 11.44 19.49 5.73
CA VAL A 117 11.36 19.49 7.19
C VAL A 117 12.03 20.75 7.71
N PRO A 118 11.29 21.72 8.27
CA PRO A 118 11.91 22.86 8.92
C PRO A 118 12.64 22.37 10.17
N ILE A 119 13.96 22.54 10.20
CA ILE A 119 14.71 22.32 11.43
C ILE A 119 14.86 23.67 12.13
N ALA A 120 14.42 23.74 13.39
CA ALA A 120 14.56 24.94 14.18
C ALA A 120 16.04 25.40 14.21
N GLY A 121 16.29 26.71 14.14
CA GLY A 121 17.62 27.28 14.39
C GLY A 121 18.45 27.71 13.17
N ALA A 122 18.13 27.30 11.95
CA ALA A 122 18.88 27.79 10.77
C ALA A 122 18.39 29.16 10.23
N SER A 123 17.22 29.64 10.70
CA SER A 123 16.68 30.98 10.38
C SER A 123 16.12 31.74 11.60
N GLY A 124 16.58 31.41 12.83
CA GLY A 124 16.21 32.18 14.03
C GLY A 124 16.86 33.56 14.02
N PRO A 125 16.26 34.59 14.66
CA PRO A 125 16.95 35.86 14.89
C PRO A 125 18.27 35.57 15.61
N TRP A 126 19.36 36.10 15.07
CA TRP A 126 20.71 35.94 15.62
C TRP A 126 20.72 36.23 17.13
N ALA A 127 21.02 35.20 17.93
CA ALA A 127 20.95 35.25 19.40
C ALA A 127 22.31 35.49 20.09
N GLY A 128 23.37 35.83 19.33
CA GLY A 128 24.68 36.18 19.88
C GLY A 128 25.88 35.46 19.25
N THR A 129 27.06 35.65 19.84
CA THR A 129 28.38 35.32 19.26
C THR A 129 28.75 33.83 19.25
N LEU A 130 27.95 32.96 19.88
CA LEU A 130 28.17 31.51 19.94
C LEU A 130 26.83 30.77 19.77
N GLN A 131 26.42 30.52 18.53
CA GLN A 131 25.34 29.57 18.24
C GLN A 131 25.96 28.19 18.00
N ILE A 132 25.95 27.35 19.02
CA ILE A 132 26.39 25.95 18.95
C ILE A 132 25.15 25.07 18.83
N GLY A 133 25.08 24.19 17.84
CA GLY A 133 24.14 23.07 17.85
C GLY A 133 23.24 22.88 16.63
N TYR A 134 23.14 23.86 15.72
CA TYR A 134 22.29 23.73 14.52
C TYR A 134 23.13 23.61 13.24
N PRO A 135 22.71 22.78 12.27
CA PRO A 135 23.42 22.67 10.99
C PRO A 135 23.30 23.98 10.23
N ALA A 136 24.44 24.58 9.88
CA ALA A 136 24.48 25.74 8.99
C ALA A 136 23.95 25.36 7.61
N ALA A 137 23.48 26.34 6.83
CA ALA A 137 23.02 26.12 5.47
C ALA A 137 24.09 25.42 4.61
N GLY A 138 23.68 24.42 3.83
CA GLY A 138 24.56 23.63 2.97
C GLY A 138 25.38 22.57 3.69
N GLN A 139 25.27 22.44 5.01
CA GLN A 139 25.93 21.37 5.76
C GLN A 139 25.23 20.04 5.53
N GLU A 140 26.02 18.99 5.38
CA GLU A 140 25.53 17.62 5.28
C GLU A 140 25.24 17.07 6.68
N VAL A 141 24.07 16.47 6.85
CA VAL A 141 23.63 15.84 8.09
C VAL A 141 23.10 14.44 7.82
N PHE A 142 23.21 13.57 8.82
CA PHE A 142 22.52 12.29 8.84
C PHE A 142 21.07 12.51 9.23
N VAL A 143 20.17 11.81 8.55
CA VAL A 143 18.73 11.90 8.78
C VAL A 143 18.14 10.50 8.90
N GLU A 144 17.23 10.35 9.84
CA GLU A 144 16.31 9.23 9.94
C GLU A 144 14.88 9.78 9.85
N ALA A 145 14.07 9.24 8.95
CA ALA A 145 12.68 9.61 8.79
C ALA A 145 11.80 8.36 8.72
N ALA A 146 10.85 8.29 9.64
CA ALA A 146 9.73 7.36 9.59
C ALA A 146 8.51 8.08 9.00
N TYR A 147 7.90 7.51 7.97
CA TYR A 147 6.71 8.05 7.32
C TYR A 147 5.80 6.92 6.85
N ALA A 148 4.52 7.23 6.65
CA ALA A 148 3.57 6.32 6.00
C ALA A 148 3.48 6.65 4.50
N ALA A 149 3.55 5.62 3.66
CA ALA A 149 3.41 5.71 2.21
C ALA A 149 2.51 4.58 1.69
N GLY A 150 2.03 4.73 0.45
CA GLY A 150 1.14 3.77 -0.22
C GLY A 150 -0.33 4.17 -0.22
N TRP A 151 -1.19 3.28 -0.69
CA TRP A 151 -2.64 3.39 -0.60
C TRP A 151 -3.17 2.51 0.52
N VAL A 152 -4.11 3.02 1.29
CA VAL A 152 -4.78 2.25 2.34
C VAL A 152 -5.44 1.03 1.71
N ALA A 153 -5.08 -0.15 2.18
CA ALA A 153 -5.73 -1.41 1.86
C ALA A 153 -5.86 -2.20 3.17
N THR A 154 -7.07 -2.20 3.74
CA THR A 154 -7.36 -2.83 5.03
C THR A 154 -8.73 -3.49 4.98
N GLN A 155 -9.10 -4.24 6.02
CA GLN A 155 -10.35 -4.97 6.07
C GLN A 155 -11.11 -4.70 7.37
N THR A 156 -12.43 -4.82 7.31
CA THR A 156 -13.27 -4.82 8.51
C THR A 156 -12.99 -6.09 9.33
N THR A 157 -12.81 -5.96 10.64
CA THR A 157 -12.60 -7.15 11.50
C THR A 157 -13.89 -7.74 12.06
N GLY A 158 -15.01 -7.05 11.92
CA GLY A 158 -16.29 -7.45 12.47
C GLY A 158 -17.46 -6.88 11.67
N THR A 159 -18.66 -7.42 11.93
CA THR A 159 -19.89 -6.93 11.31
C THR A 159 -20.20 -5.51 11.79
N THR A 160 -20.51 -4.63 10.85
CA THR A 160 -20.91 -3.24 11.10
C THR A 160 -22.40 -3.10 10.76
N PRO A 161 -23.29 -2.75 11.70
CA PRO A 161 -24.70 -2.55 11.37
C PRO A 161 -24.91 -1.29 10.52
N ALA A 162 -26.01 -1.23 9.77
CA ALA A 162 -26.44 0.01 9.13
C ALA A 162 -26.65 1.10 10.19
N GLY A 163 -26.23 2.32 9.91
CA GLY A 163 -26.26 3.43 10.85
C GLY A 163 -25.05 3.50 11.79
N ALA A 164 -24.04 2.64 11.64
CA ALA A 164 -22.87 2.65 12.50
C ALA A 164 -22.02 3.90 12.27
N THR A 165 -21.55 4.52 13.35
CA THR A 165 -20.67 5.69 13.32
C THR A 165 -19.19 5.33 13.51
N THR A 166 -18.87 4.04 13.54
CA THR A 166 -17.52 3.51 13.74
C THR A 166 -17.30 2.27 12.89
N LEU A 167 -16.12 2.15 12.27
CA LEU A 167 -15.64 0.92 11.63
C LEU A 167 -14.47 0.36 12.42
N THR A 168 -14.44 -0.95 12.64
CA THR A 168 -13.26 -1.60 13.22
C THR A 168 -12.42 -2.17 12.08
N LEU A 169 -11.23 -1.61 11.88
CA LEU A 169 -10.33 -1.98 10.79
C LEU A 169 -9.17 -2.82 11.34
N SER A 170 -8.73 -3.83 10.59
CA SER A 170 -7.64 -4.72 10.99
C SER A 170 -6.30 -4.00 11.09
N ASP A 171 -6.06 -3.10 10.14
CA ASP A 171 -4.88 -2.26 10.06
C ASP A 171 -5.29 -0.81 9.72
N PRO A 172 -5.19 0.15 10.65
CA PRO A 172 -5.48 1.55 10.39
C PRO A 172 -4.31 2.30 9.71
N THR A 173 -3.24 1.63 9.31
CA THR A 173 -2.06 2.27 8.69
C THR A 173 -2.47 3.06 7.45
N GLY A 174 -2.04 4.33 7.42
CA GLY A 174 -2.34 5.24 6.32
C GLY A 174 -3.74 5.86 6.34
N ILE A 175 -4.65 5.44 7.24
CA ILE A 175 -5.93 6.13 7.41
C ILE A 175 -5.64 7.55 7.93
N GLN A 176 -6.32 8.56 7.37
CA GLN A 176 -6.16 9.97 7.72
C GLN A 176 -7.49 10.56 8.20
N PRO A 177 -7.47 11.48 9.18
CA PRO A 177 -8.66 12.19 9.63
C PRO A 177 -9.26 13.02 8.50
N GLY A 178 -10.57 12.96 8.31
CA GLY A 178 -11.26 13.59 7.18
C GLY A 178 -11.04 12.90 5.84
N GLY A 179 -10.25 11.83 5.79
CA GLY A 179 -10.05 11.04 4.56
C GLY A 179 -11.31 10.25 4.19
N THR A 180 -11.53 10.09 2.89
CA THR A 180 -12.63 9.28 2.34
C THR A 180 -12.08 7.96 1.81
N TYR A 181 -12.72 6.87 2.21
CA TYR A 181 -12.37 5.50 1.84
C TYR A 181 -13.61 4.79 1.32
N ARG A 182 -13.43 3.83 0.42
CA ARG A 182 -14.52 3.02 -0.11
C ARG A 182 -14.54 1.66 0.56
N ILE A 183 -15.72 1.26 1.01
CA ILE A 183 -16.01 -0.12 1.40
C ILE A 183 -16.42 -0.88 0.14
N TRP A 184 -15.70 -1.96 -0.16
CA TRP A 184 -16.00 -2.83 -1.29
C TRP A 184 -16.65 -4.11 -0.78
N GLU A 185 -17.95 -4.01 -0.54
CA GLU A 185 -18.81 -5.15 -0.27
C GLU A 185 -19.83 -5.29 -1.40
N PRO A 186 -19.89 -6.45 -2.08
CA PRO A 186 -20.77 -6.65 -3.22
C PRO A 186 -22.23 -6.34 -2.90
N GLY A 187 -22.80 -5.34 -3.58
CA GLY A 187 -24.19 -4.92 -3.40
C GLY A 187 -24.46 -4.00 -2.20
N ALA A 188 -23.43 -3.62 -1.45
CA ALA A 188 -23.47 -2.69 -0.33
C ALA A 188 -22.27 -1.71 -0.37
N GLU A 189 -21.76 -1.39 -1.57
CA GLU A 189 -20.59 -0.52 -1.69
C GLU A 189 -20.93 0.92 -1.29
N GLU A 190 -20.15 1.52 -0.40
CA GLU A 190 -20.31 2.92 -0.01
C GLU A 190 -18.98 3.62 0.28
N ASN A 191 -18.99 4.95 0.18
CA ASN A 191 -17.87 5.80 0.58
C ASN A 191 -18.10 6.28 2.01
N VAL A 192 -17.11 6.05 2.86
CA VAL A 192 -17.10 6.49 4.25
C VAL A 192 -16.03 7.54 4.46
N THR A 193 -16.35 8.58 5.23
CA THR A 193 -15.40 9.64 5.58
C THR A 193 -15.06 9.53 7.05
N VAL A 194 -13.77 9.39 7.36
CA VAL A 194 -13.26 9.31 8.72
C VAL A 194 -13.47 10.64 9.44
N SER A 195 -13.87 10.59 10.70
CA SER A 195 -14.07 11.79 11.51
C SER A 195 -12.78 12.64 11.55
N PRO A 196 -12.84 13.95 11.31
CA PRO A 196 -11.69 14.85 11.47
C PRO A 196 -11.12 14.89 12.90
N SER A 197 -11.89 14.46 13.91
CA SER A 197 -11.45 14.37 15.30
C SER A 197 -10.65 13.10 15.62
N TRP A 198 -10.60 12.14 14.69
CA TRP A 198 -9.84 10.92 14.90
C TRP A 198 -8.34 11.20 14.89
N THR A 199 -7.60 10.57 15.80
CA THR A 199 -6.14 10.67 15.85
C THR A 199 -5.56 9.33 15.38
N PRO A 200 -4.85 9.30 14.24
CA PRO A 200 -4.19 8.09 13.77
C PRO A 200 -3.16 7.57 14.79
N PRO A 201 -2.86 6.26 14.80
CA PRO A 201 -1.76 5.73 15.57
C PRO A 201 -0.43 6.42 15.20
N PRO A 202 0.45 6.70 16.19
CA PRO A 202 1.73 7.34 15.91
C PRO A 202 2.60 6.51 14.95
N ILE A 203 3.13 7.16 13.91
CA ILE A 203 4.09 6.54 13.00
C ILE A 203 5.48 6.61 13.66
N SER A 204 6.02 5.44 14.01
CA SER A 204 7.30 5.31 14.70
C SER A 204 8.35 4.62 13.83
N ALA A 205 9.64 4.90 14.08
CA ALA A 205 10.75 4.19 13.48
C ALA A 205 10.87 2.73 13.97
N THR A 206 10.20 2.39 15.07
CA THR A 206 10.11 1.01 15.53
C THR A 206 8.91 0.34 14.86
N PRO A 207 9.11 -0.73 14.08
CA PRO A 207 8.00 -1.46 13.47
C PRO A 207 7.11 -2.05 14.57
N THR A 208 5.83 -1.71 14.52
CA THR A 208 4.80 -2.29 15.39
C THR A 208 3.83 -3.07 14.54
N THR A 209 3.42 -4.25 15.01
CA THR A 209 2.31 -4.97 14.40
C THR A 209 1.05 -4.10 14.43
N PRO A 210 0.35 -3.95 13.30
CA PRO A 210 -0.93 -3.25 13.29
C PRO A 210 -1.90 -3.87 14.28
N VAL A 211 -2.68 -3.01 14.94
CA VAL A 211 -3.69 -3.44 15.91
C VAL A 211 -5.05 -3.00 15.40
N ALA A 212 -6.01 -3.92 15.46
CA ALA A 212 -7.39 -3.63 15.08
C ALA A 212 -7.90 -2.40 15.84
N THR A 213 -8.37 -1.40 15.11
CA THR A 213 -8.68 -0.08 15.66
C THR A 213 -10.06 0.38 15.22
N ALA A 214 -10.82 0.92 16.17
CA ALA A 214 -12.10 1.58 15.89
C ALA A 214 -11.84 2.97 15.31
N VAL A 215 -12.25 3.16 14.06
CA VAL A 215 -12.16 4.40 13.30
C VAL A 215 -13.55 5.05 13.27
N PRO A 216 -13.76 6.19 13.93
CA PRO A 216 -15.02 6.91 13.90
C PRO A 216 -15.24 7.57 12.54
N LEU A 217 -16.49 7.60 12.11
CA LEU A 217 -16.94 8.18 10.84
C LEU A 217 -17.61 9.54 11.06
N THR A 218 -17.56 10.40 10.05
CA THR A 218 -18.25 11.70 10.04
C THR A 218 -19.76 11.53 9.87
N ALA A 219 -20.17 10.58 9.04
CA ALA A 219 -21.55 10.20 8.81
C ALA A 219 -21.71 8.69 9.08
N PRO A 220 -22.87 8.24 9.55
CA PRO A 220 -23.12 6.82 9.76
C PRO A 220 -23.13 6.05 8.43
N THR A 221 -22.78 4.76 8.46
CA THR A 221 -22.90 3.88 7.29
C THR A 221 -24.35 3.76 6.83
N GLN A 222 -24.57 3.70 5.52
CA GLN A 222 -25.90 3.51 4.95
C GLN A 222 -26.31 2.03 4.98
N TRP A 223 -25.35 1.12 4.82
CA TRP A 223 -25.57 -0.31 4.73
C TRP A 223 -24.98 -1.02 5.94
N ALA A 224 -25.48 -2.25 6.16
CA ALA A 224 -24.83 -3.17 7.08
C ALA A 224 -23.70 -3.86 6.32
N HIS A 225 -22.54 -3.98 6.97
CA HIS A 225 -21.37 -4.63 6.42
C HIS A 225 -20.99 -5.89 7.19
N THR A 226 -20.56 -6.90 6.46
CA THR A 226 -19.99 -8.10 7.06
C THR A 226 -18.51 -7.91 7.44
N ALA A 227 -17.93 -8.87 8.14
CA ALA A 227 -16.50 -8.88 8.42
C ALA A 227 -15.69 -9.23 7.16
N ALA A 228 -14.39 -8.92 7.18
CA ALA A 228 -13.42 -9.18 6.11
C ALA A 228 -13.74 -8.46 4.77
N GLN A 229 -14.48 -7.36 4.84
CA GLN A 229 -14.76 -6.52 3.68
C GLN A 229 -13.65 -5.49 3.49
N ASP A 230 -13.26 -5.26 2.24
CA ASP A 230 -12.20 -4.34 1.90
C ASP A 230 -12.60 -2.89 2.20
N VAL A 231 -11.72 -2.17 2.86
CA VAL A 231 -11.80 -0.71 3.04
C VAL A 231 -10.53 -0.10 2.49
N THR A 232 -10.66 0.71 1.44
CA THR A 232 -9.48 1.18 0.70
C THR A 232 -9.72 2.52 0.01
N ASN A 233 -8.64 3.28 -0.17
CA ASN A 233 -8.58 4.43 -1.11
C ASN A 233 -7.68 4.13 -2.31
N MET A 234 -7.34 2.85 -2.52
CA MET A 234 -6.53 2.41 -3.63
C MET A 234 -7.28 2.66 -4.95
N PRO A 235 -6.59 3.19 -5.97
CA PRO A 235 -7.14 3.36 -7.29
C PRO A 235 -7.74 2.05 -7.84
N ALA A 236 -8.92 2.16 -8.46
CA ALA A 236 -9.68 0.99 -8.92
C ALA A 236 -8.96 0.20 -10.02
N ASP A 237 -8.12 0.87 -10.80
CA ASP A 237 -7.22 0.29 -11.79
C ASP A 237 -6.11 -0.56 -11.14
N LEU A 238 -5.50 -0.14 -10.03
CA LEU A 238 -4.53 -0.97 -9.30
C LEU A 238 -5.19 -2.26 -8.80
N ARG A 239 -6.41 -2.16 -8.27
CA ARG A 239 -7.22 -3.33 -7.90
C ARG A 239 -7.50 -4.22 -9.12
N LEU A 240 -7.86 -3.64 -10.26
CA LEU A 240 -8.08 -4.37 -11.51
C LEU A 240 -6.81 -5.09 -11.98
N ALA A 241 -5.63 -4.50 -11.83
CA ALA A 241 -4.37 -5.16 -12.19
C ALA A 241 -4.11 -6.41 -11.34
N VAL A 242 -4.36 -6.32 -10.03
CA VAL A 242 -4.27 -7.47 -9.11
C VAL A 242 -5.29 -8.56 -9.50
N ILE A 243 -6.51 -8.16 -9.85
CA ILE A 243 -7.55 -9.09 -10.33
C ILE A 243 -7.11 -9.78 -11.63
N ASN A 244 -6.65 -9.03 -12.63
CA ASN A 244 -6.20 -9.58 -13.91
C ASN A 244 -5.05 -10.56 -13.73
N TYR A 245 -4.08 -10.22 -12.88
CA TYR A 245 -2.98 -11.14 -12.58
C TYR A 245 -3.46 -12.39 -11.84
N ALA A 246 -4.31 -12.25 -10.83
CA ALA A 246 -4.89 -13.41 -10.13
C ALA A 246 -5.70 -14.32 -11.08
N VAL A 247 -6.48 -13.74 -11.98
CA VAL A 247 -7.19 -14.49 -13.03
C VAL A 247 -6.20 -15.23 -13.93
N SER A 248 -5.08 -14.62 -14.31
CA SER A 248 -4.05 -15.29 -15.11
C SER A 248 -3.44 -16.50 -14.40
N GLN A 249 -3.28 -16.45 -13.07
CA GLN A 249 -2.77 -17.59 -12.28
C GLN A 249 -3.80 -18.73 -12.16
N LEU A 250 -5.09 -18.38 -12.19
CA LEU A 250 -6.19 -19.33 -12.12
C LEU A 250 -6.49 -19.99 -13.48
N LEU A 251 -6.19 -19.30 -14.58
CA LEU A 251 -6.27 -19.86 -15.92
C LEU A 251 -5.16 -20.90 -16.09
N ARG A 252 -5.55 -22.17 -16.14
CA ARG A 252 -4.62 -23.23 -16.56
C ARG A 252 -4.46 -23.16 -18.08
N PRO A 253 -3.23 -23.22 -18.63
CA PRO A 253 -3.07 -23.48 -20.05
C PRO A 253 -3.75 -24.81 -20.38
N ASP A 254 -4.44 -24.87 -21.51
CA ASP A 254 -5.14 -26.08 -21.94
C ASP A 254 -4.15 -27.24 -22.11
N THR A 255 -4.10 -28.13 -21.10
CA THR A 255 -3.22 -29.29 -21.08
C THR A 255 -3.74 -30.44 -21.96
N ALA A 256 -4.98 -30.36 -22.48
CA ALA A 256 -5.49 -31.36 -23.42
C ALA A 256 -4.84 -31.22 -24.81
N ALA A 257 -4.24 -30.07 -25.09
CA ALA A 257 -3.41 -29.80 -26.26
C ALA A 257 -1.92 -29.71 -25.92
N GLU A 258 -1.48 -30.10 -24.71
CA GLU A 258 -0.05 -30.29 -24.44
C GLU A 258 0.48 -31.39 -25.35
N ASP A 259 1.52 -31.08 -26.11
CA ASP A 259 2.24 -32.05 -26.91
C ASP A 259 2.61 -33.23 -26.01
N SER A 260 2.30 -34.44 -26.42
CA SER A 260 2.62 -35.66 -25.68
C SER A 260 4.15 -35.83 -25.50
N TYR A 261 4.95 -34.98 -26.17
CA TYR A 261 6.40 -34.96 -26.16
C TYR A 261 6.97 -33.53 -26.04
N PRO A 262 7.24 -33.02 -24.81
CA PRO A 262 7.78 -31.67 -24.59
C PRO A 262 9.22 -31.45 -25.07
N ASP A 263 9.90 -32.47 -25.61
CA ASP A 263 11.34 -32.48 -25.93
C ASP A 263 11.68 -32.30 -27.43
N THR A 264 10.80 -31.73 -28.25
CA THR A 264 11.24 -31.30 -29.59
C THR A 264 12.00 -29.98 -29.47
N HIS A 265 13.32 -30.04 -29.71
CA HIS A 265 14.28 -28.93 -29.76
C HIS A 265 13.95 -27.88 -30.87
N MET A 266 12.75 -27.31 -30.87
CA MET A 266 12.40 -26.19 -31.73
C MET A 266 12.80 -24.89 -31.05
N ALA A 267 13.57 -24.08 -31.78
CA ALA A 267 14.15 -22.83 -31.28
C ALA A 267 13.08 -21.88 -30.72
N VAL A 268 13.49 -21.09 -29.72
CA VAL A 268 12.69 -20.11 -28.97
C VAL A 268 11.91 -19.13 -29.87
N GLY A 269 12.31 -18.94 -31.13
CA GLY A 269 11.63 -18.06 -32.09
C GLY A 269 10.35 -18.61 -32.72
N THR A 270 10.02 -19.90 -32.58
CA THR A 270 8.89 -20.53 -33.30
C THR A 270 7.57 -20.59 -32.52
N ARG A 271 7.55 -20.18 -31.24
CA ARG A 271 6.32 -20.10 -30.43
C ARG A 271 5.67 -18.71 -30.40
N GLN A 272 5.96 -17.86 -31.39
CA GLN A 272 5.40 -16.50 -31.48
C GLN A 272 3.93 -16.44 -31.91
N GLY A 273 3.22 -17.57 -31.92
CA GLY A 273 1.83 -17.68 -32.38
C GLY A 273 1.06 -18.81 -31.71
N ASP A 274 1.33 -19.10 -30.44
CA ASP A 274 0.48 -20.00 -29.67
C ASP A 274 -0.90 -19.35 -29.47
N THR A 275 -1.94 -19.97 -30.02
CA THR A 275 -3.32 -19.49 -29.95
C THR A 275 -4.03 -19.88 -28.65
N ARG A 276 -3.35 -20.57 -27.73
CA ARG A 276 -3.90 -20.95 -26.43
C ARG A 276 -4.18 -19.71 -25.58
N GLN A 277 -5.35 -19.67 -24.93
CA GLN A 277 -5.68 -18.64 -23.95
C GLN A 277 -4.92 -18.93 -22.65
N ASP A 278 -3.63 -18.59 -22.60
CA ASP A 278 -2.72 -18.88 -21.48
C ASP A 278 -2.66 -17.76 -20.42
N GLY A 279 -3.62 -16.83 -20.44
CA GLY A 279 -3.68 -15.70 -19.50
C GLY A 279 -2.61 -14.61 -19.75
N SER A 280 -1.68 -14.78 -20.70
CA SER A 280 -0.59 -13.83 -20.98
C SER A 280 -1.07 -12.41 -21.33
N GLY A 281 -2.22 -12.28 -22.00
CA GLY A 281 -2.86 -10.99 -22.28
C GLY A 281 -3.30 -10.25 -21.01
N LEU A 282 -3.76 -10.98 -19.98
CA LEU A 282 -4.14 -10.39 -18.70
C LEU A 282 -2.92 -9.94 -17.91
N VAL A 283 -1.81 -10.69 -17.98
CA VAL A 283 -0.53 -10.27 -17.40
C VAL A 283 -0.05 -8.99 -18.05
N THR A 284 -0.02 -8.93 -19.39
CA THR A 284 0.39 -7.73 -20.13
C THR A 284 -0.48 -6.52 -19.79
N GLU A 285 -1.79 -6.70 -19.63
CA GLU A 285 -2.70 -5.64 -19.23
C GLU A 285 -2.47 -5.20 -17.77
N ALA A 286 -2.22 -6.15 -16.86
CA ALA A 286 -1.89 -5.84 -15.47
C ALA A 286 -0.57 -5.04 -15.38
N GLU A 287 0.47 -5.45 -16.11
CA GLU A 287 1.74 -4.72 -16.20
C GLU A 287 1.54 -3.29 -16.73
N ARG A 288 0.78 -3.15 -17.82
CA ARG A 288 0.45 -1.84 -18.41
C ARG A 288 -0.23 -0.92 -17.41
N ILE A 289 -1.10 -1.46 -16.55
CA ILE A 289 -1.78 -0.68 -15.52
C ILE A 289 -0.83 -0.30 -14.39
N ILE A 290 0.03 -1.23 -13.92
CA ILE A 290 0.93 -0.99 -12.79
C ILE A 290 2.09 -0.05 -13.15
N GLU A 291 2.51 -0.01 -14.42
CA GLU A 291 3.66 0.79 -14.87
C GLU A 291 3.59 2.26 -14.40
N LYS A 292 2.40 2.86 -14.35
CA LYS A 292 2.21 4.25 -13.87
C LYS A 292 2.47 4.45 -12.38
N TYR A 293 2.36 3.38 -11.60
CA TYR A 293 2.63 3.37 -10.16
C TYR A 293 4.04 2.91 -9.82
N ARG A 294 4.78 2.40 -10.81
CA ARG A 294 6.16 1.93 -10.61
C ARG A 294 7.04 3.05 -10.09
N ARG A 295 7.94 2.75 -9.16
CA ARG A 295 8.91 3.70 -8.65
C ARG A 295 9.84 4.17 -9.77
N VAL A 296 9.94 5.50 -9.95
CA VAL A 296 10.93 6.10 -10.86
C VAL A 296 12.25 6.20 -10.10
N ARG A 297 13.31 5.59 -10.64
CA ARG A 297 14.67 5.67 -10.10
C ARG A 297 15.51 6.71 -10.82
#